data_AF-A0A949TZS0-F1
#
_entry.id   AF-A0A949TZS0-F1
#
_cell.length_a   1.000
_cell.length_b   1.000
_cell.length_c   1.000
_cell.angle_alpha   90.00
_cell.angle_beta   90.00
_cell.angle_gamma   90.00
#
_symmetry.space_group_name_H-M   'P 1'
#
loop_
_entity.id
_entity.type
_entity.pdbx_description
1 polymer ?
#
loop_
_entity_poly.entity_id
_entity_poly.type
_entity_poly.pdbx_seq_one_letter_code
_entity_poly.pdbx_strand_id
1 'polypeptide(L)'
;NPSETSIAELFVPPEGGWSPRGIDMTTDGVIWTPLGSGHIASFDRRKCTKPQNGPEAVSGKLCPEGWTLIRMPGPQFKGLPESGSANHAYYVWVDRYNTLGLGKNVPFFTTNGSESLMAVVDGKIVDIRVPYPTGFFTKLLDGRIDDPKAGWKGKGLWTMSGTRAVFHNEGGTANSPKVYHVQLRPNPLAE
;
A
#
# COMPACT_ATOMS: atom_id res chain seq x y z
N ASN A 1 0.17 31.58 -3.40
CA ASN A 1 -0.52 30.51 -2.62
C ASN A 1 -0.92 29.44 -3.63
N PRO A 2 -0.38 28.21 -3.61
CA PRO A 2 -0.71 27.19 -4.63
C PRO A 2 -2.22 27.00 -4.81
N SER A 3 -3.01 27.15 -3.75
CA SER A 3 -4.48 27.14 -3.75
C SER A 3 -5.16 28.30 -4.49
N GLU A 4 -4.43 29.36 -4.86
CA GLU A 4 -4.96 30.51 -5.62
C GLU A 4 -4.53 30.49 -7.10
N THR A 5 -3.55 29.67 -7.46
CA THR A 5 -3.01 29.61 -8.83
C THR A 5 -3.05 28.22 -9.45
N SER A 6 -3.58 27.22 -8.73
CA SER A 6 -3.76 25.85 -9.25
C SER A 6 -5.23 25.44 -9.30
N ILE A 7 -5.52 24.54 -10.23
CA ILE A 7 -6.78 23.83 -10.31
C ILE A 7 -6.60 22.53 -9.50
N ALA A 8 -7.52 22.28 -8.57
CA ALA A 8 -7.58 21.04 -7.81
C ALA A 8 -8.83 20.26 -8.19
N GLU A 9 -8.69 18.95 -8.35
CA GLU A 9 -9.80 18.02 -8.51
C GLU A 9 -9.94 17.20 -7.21
N LEU A 10 -11.18 16.93 -6.81
CA LEU A 10 -11.49 16.10 -5.65
C LEU A 10 -12.01 14.75 -6.13
N PHE A 11 -11.46 13.67 -5.59
CA PHE A 11 -11.95 12.31 -5.83
C PHE A 11 -12.18 11.61 -4.51
N VAL A 12 -13.43 11.18 -4.30
CA VAL A 12 -13.82 10.43 -3.12
C VAL A 12 -14.00 8.96 -3.53
N PRO A 13 -13.49 8.00 -2.73
CA PRO A 13 -13.74 6.59 -2.96
C PRO A 13 -15.25 6.29 -3.12
N PRO A 14 -15.62 5.29 -3.93
CA PRO A 14 -17.02 4.91 -4.13
C PRO A 14 -17.62 4.37 -2.83
N GLU A 15 -18.95 4.29 -2.78
CA GLU A 15 -19.68 3.71 -1.65
C GLU A 15 -19.14 2.31 -1.31
N GLY A 16 -19.04 2.02 0.00
CA GLY A 16 -18.37 0.83 0.52
C GLY A 16 -16.86 1.00 0.78
N GLY A 17 -16.20 1.95 0.11
CA GLY A 17 -14.84 2.38 0.40
C GLY A 17 -14.81 3.65 1.27
N TRP A 18 -14.02 3.67 2.34
CA TRP A 18 -13.94 4.83 3.23
C TRP A 18 -12.61 4.95 3.96
N SER A 19 -12.33 6.15 4.50
CA SER A 19 -11.11 6.53 5.22
C SER A 19 -9.82 6.19 4.42
N PRO A 20 -9.55 6.90 3.31
CA PRO A 20 -8.24 6.84 2.69
C PRO A 20 -7.15 7.26 3.68
N ARG A 21 -5.97 6.64 3.57
CA ARG A 21 -4.82 6.88 4.45
C ARG A 21 -3.66 7.45 3.66
N GLY A 22 -2.59 6.68 3.46
CA GLY A 22 -1.46 7.08 2.62
C GLY A 22 -1.79 7.01 1.13
N ILE A 23 -1.11 7.83 0.34
CA ILE A 23 -1.18 7.79 -1.12
C ILE A 23 0.22 7.66 -1.70
N ASP A 24 0.34 6.92 -2.80
CA ASP A 24 1.49 6.97 -3.69
C ASP A 24 1.00 6.69 -5.12
N MET A 25 1.82 6.97 -6.10
CA MET A 25 1.44 7.03 -7.50
C MET A 25 2.42 6.24 -8.36
N THR A 26 1.89 5.57 -9.38
CA THR A 26 2.69 4.94 -10.43
C THR A 26 3.32 6.00 -11.34
N THR A 27 4.29 5.59 -12.15
CA THR A 27 4.93 6.48 -13.14
C THR A 27 3.98 6.94 -14.25
N ASP A 28 2.85 6.25 -14.45
CA ASP A 28 1.82 6.59 -15.43
C ASP A 28 0.58 7.30 -14.82
N GLY A 29 0.66 7.70 -13.54
CA GLY A 29 -0.34 8.57 -12.91
C GLY A 29 -1.50 7.85 -12.22
N VAL A 30 -1.43 6.52 -12.02
CA VAL A 30 -2.41 5.78 -11.23
C VAL A 30 -2.09 5.95 -9.76
N ILE A 31 -3.05 6.45 -8.99
CA ILE A 31 -2.93 6.61 -7.53
C ILE A 31 -3.31 5.31 -6.86
N TRP A 32 -2.59 4.95 -5.80
CA TRP A 32 -2.93 3.87 -4.88
C TRP A 32 -3.13 4.40 -3.47
N THR A 33 -4.08 3.83 -2.74
CA THR A 33 -4.35 4.18 -1.34
C THR A 33 -4.96 2.98 -0.61
N PRO A 34 -4.61 2.72 0.66
CA PRO A 34 -5.38 1.83 1.49
C PRO A 34 -6.60 2.57 2.05
N LEU A 35 -7.68 1.82 2.27
CA LEU A 35 -8.93 2.32 2.83
C LEU A 35 -9.20 1.65 4.18
N GLY A 36 -9.69 2.42 5.16
CA GLY A 36 -10.13 1.90 6.46
C GLY A 36 -11.23 0.84 6.36
N SER A 37 -11.98 0.82 5.26
CA SER A 37 -12.92 -0.25 4.89
C SER A 37 -12.31 -1.66 4.68
N GLY A 38 -10.97 -1.79 4.76
CA GLY A 38 -10.30 -3.07 4.53
C GLY A 38 -10.00 -3.35 3.06
N HIS A 39 -9.89 -2.30 2.25
CA HIS A 39 -9.60 -2.41 0.82
C HIS A 39 -8.25 -1.77 0.47
N ILE A 40 -7.58 -2.37 -0.50
CA ILE A 40 -6.60 -1.72 -1.36
C ILE A 40 -7.39 -1.02 -2.48
N ALA A 41 -7.10 0.25 -2.76
CA ALA A 41 -7.76 0.97 -3.84
C ALA A 41 -6.74 1.57 -4.80
N SER A 42 -7.07 1.51 -6.10
CA SER A 42 -6.43 2.33 -7.13
C SER A 42 -7.42 3.33 -7.72
N PHE A 43 -6.91 4.49 -8.14
CA PHE A 43 -7.65 5.50 -8.87
C PHE A 43 -6.91 5.89 -10.15
N ASP A 44 -7.60 5.76 -11.29
CA ASP A 44 -7.10 6.15 -12.61
C ASP A 44 -7.98 7.26 -13.20
N ARG A 45 -7.48 8.49 -13.13
CA ARG A 45 -8.14 9.69 -13.66
C ARG A 45 -8.46 9.62 -15.16
N ARG A 46 -7.74 8.79 -15.93
CA ARG A 46 -7.94 8.63 -17.39
C ARG A 46 -9.22 7.89 -17.72
N LYS A 47 -9.80 7.16 -16.77
CA LYS A 47 -11.08 6.45 -16.93
C LYS A 47 -12.28 7.35 -16.74
N CYS A 48 -12.11 8.55 -16.19
CA CYS A 48 -13.21 9.48 -15.94
C CYS A 48 -13.84 9.97 -17.24
N THR A 49 -15.15 9.77 -17.38
CA THR A 49 -15.94 10.06 -18.58
C THR A 49 -16.68 11.39 -18.47
N LYS A 50 -16.96 11.86 -17.25
CA LYS A 50 -17.65 13.12 -16.99
C LYS A 50 -16.68 14.30 -16.81
N PRO A 51 -17.09 15.55 -17.05
CA PRO A 51 -16.35 16.72 -16.63
C PRO A 51 -16.14 16.71 -15.10
N GLN A 52 -14.93 17.06 -14.65
CA GLN A 52 -14.55 17.08 -13.23
C GLN A 52 -14.61 18.49 -12.63
N ASN A 53 -15.49 19.34 -13.17
CA ASN A 53 -15.66 20.74 -12.77
C ASN A 53 -17.15 21.08 -12.57
N GLY A 54 -17.43 22.31 -12.15
CA GLY A 54 -18.79 22.79 -11.87
C GLY A 54 -19.28 22.48 -10.46
N PRO A 55 -20.55 22.82 -10.14
CA PRO A 55 -21.09 22.76 -8.78
C PRO A 55 -21.04 21.38 -8.14
N GLU A 56 -21.14 20.30 -8.92
CA GLU A 56 -21.12 18.93 -8.39
C GLU A 56 -19.71 18.42 -8.07
N ALA A 57 -18.65 19.07 -8.57
CA ALA A 57 -17.26 18.62 -8.40
C ALA A 57 -16.81 18.63 -6.94
N VAL A 58 -17.41 19.50 -6.11
CA VAL A 58 -17.15 19.55 -4.65
C VAL A 58 -17.59 18.29 -3.91
N SER A 59 -18.43 17.44 -4.53
CA SER A 59 -18.77 16.12 -3.97
C SER A 59 -17.62 15.12 -4.11
N GLY A 60 -16.76 15.29 -5.11
CA GLY A 60 -15.72 14.36 -5.52
C GLY A 60 -16.22 13.02 -6.08
N LYS A 61 -17.52 12.89 -6.38
CA LYS A 61 -18.16 11.64 -6.83
C LYS A 61 -18.36 11.56 -8.34
N LEU A 62 -17.70 12.43 -9.11
CA LEU A 62 -17.90 12.54 -10.56
C LEU A 62 -17.09 11.53 -11.39
N CYS A 63 -16.32 10.66 -10.74
CA CYS A 63 -15.55 9.62 -11.42
C CYS A 63 -15.52 8.29 -10.63
N PRO A 64 -16.68 7.64 -10.40
CA PRO A 64 -16.70 6.30 -9.80
C PRO A 64 -15.95 5.26 -10.65
N GLU A 65 -15.94 5.39 -11.98
CA GLU A 65 -15.29 4.49 -12.93
C GLU A 65 -13.76 4.53 -12.89
N GLY A 66 -13.18 5.56 -12.29
CA GLY A 66 -11.74 5.66 -12.04
C GLY A 66 -11.26 4.73 -10.94
N TRP A 67 -12.16 4.29 -10.05
CA TRP A 67 -11.80 3.52 -8.87
C TRP A 67 -11.79 2.02 -9.13
N THR A 68 -10.87 1.32 -8.46
CA THR A 68 -10.87 -0.14 -8.36
C THR A 68 -10.54 -0.49 -6.92
N LEU A 69 -11.39 -1.31 -6.29
CA LEU A 69 -11.24 -1.73 -4.89
C LEU A 69 -10.97 -3.23 -4.85
N ILE A 70 -9.93 -3.63 -4.12
CA ILE A 70 -9.54 -5.01 -3.87
C ILE A 70 -9.63 -5.23 -2.37
N ARG A 71 -10.53 -6.11 -1.93
CA ARG A 71 -10.67 -6.47 -0.52
C ARG A 71 -9.38 -7.14 -0.02
N MET A 72 -8.79 -6.64 1.07
CA MET A 72 -7.64 -7.29 1.69
C MET A 72 -8.06 -8.65 2.28
N PRO A 73 -7.21 -9.69 2.21
CA PRO A 73 -7.50 -10.97 2.84
C PRO A 73 -7.60 -10.81 4.36
N GLY A 74 -8.30 -11.75 4.98
CA GLY A 74 -8.52 -11.77 6.43
C GLY A 74 -10.00 -11.69 6.82
N PRO A 75 -10.26 -11.80 8.14
CA PRO A 75 -11.60 -11.82 8.70
C PRO A 75 -12.25 -10.43 8.63
N GLN A 76 -13.55 -10.38 8.96
CA GLN A 76 -14.31 -9.17 9.17
C GLN A 76 -14.92 -9.19 10.58
N PHE A 77 -15.14 -8.02 11.19
CA PHE A 77 -15.84 -7.92 12.46
C PHE A 77 -17.29 -8.41 12.35
N LYS A 78 -17.76 -9.09 13.40
CA LYS A 78 -19.14 -9.59 13.48
C LYS A 78 -20.14 -8.43 13.30
N GLY A 79 -21.11 -8.62 12.41
CA GLY A 79 -22.19 -7.65 12.15
C GLY A 79 -21.84 -6.55 11.14
N LEU A 80 -20.63 -6.56 10.57
CA LEU A 80 -20.28 -5.68 9.43
C LEU A 80 -20.43 -6.41 8.10
N PRO A 81 -20.61 -5.67 6.98
CA PRO A 81 -20.63 -6.26 5.64
C PRO A 81 -19.37 -7.06 5.32
N GLU A 82 -19.54 -8.25 4.75
CA GLU A 82 -18.43 -9.15 4.36
C GLU A 82 -17.56 -8.57 3.25
N SER A 83 -18.05 -7.57 2.52
CA SER A 83 -17.29 -6.87 1.49
C SER A 83 -16.02 -6.20 2.04
N GLY A 84 -15.97 -5.84 3.33
CA GLY A 84 -14.77 -5.28 3.97
C GLY A 84 -13.89 -6.31 4.67
N SER A 85 -12.78 -5.84 5.24
CA SER A 85 -11.82 -6.64 6.01
C SER A 85 -11.38 -5.91 7.28
N ALA A 86 -11.16 -6.66 8.36
CA ALA A 86 -10.54 -6.16 9.59
C ALA A 86 -9.02 -5.97 9.43
N ASN A 87 -8.43 -6.48 8.34
CA ASN A 87 -7.06 -6.14 7.99
C ASN A 87 -6.96 -4.67 7.57
N HIS A 88 -5.85 -4.04 7.90
CA HIS A 88 -5.62 -2.62 7.61
C HIS A 88 -4.15 -2.39 7.23
N ALA A 89 -3.94 -1.48 6.29
CA ALA A 89 -2.62 -0.97 5.95
C ALA A 89 -2.46 0.48 6.39
N TYR A 90 -1.30 0.78 6.98
CA TYR A 90 -0.99 2.14 7.42
C TYR A 90 -0.66 3.06 6.24
N TYR A 91 0.15 2.55 5.30
CA TYR A 91 0.67 3.30 4.18
C TYR A 91 0.75 2.44 2.91
N VAL A 92 1.06 3.10 1.80
CA VAL A 92 1.32 2.49 0.50
C VAL A 92 2.60 3.09 -0.08
N TRP A 93 3.40 2.25 -0.73
CA TRP A 93 4.56 2.64 -1.50
C TRP A 93 4.53 1.92 -2.85
N VAL A 94 4.77 2.62 -3.94
CA VAL A 94 4.79 2.06 -5.29
C VAL A 94 6.23 1.82 -5.73
N ASP A 95 6.57 0.56 -5.99
CA ASP A 95 7.85 0.17 -6.58
C ASP A 95 7.88 0.54 -8.06
N ARG A 96 8.17 1.81 -8.35
CA ARG A 96 8.22 2.36 -9.71
C ARG A 96 9.30 1.69 -10.58
N TYR A 97 10.35 1.14 -9.96
CA TYR A 97 11.57 0.75 -10.66
C TYR A 97 11.91 -0.74 -10.56
N ASN A 98 10.97 -1.58 -10.10
CA ASN A 98 11.18 -3.02 -9.94
C ASN A 98 12.37 -3.34 -9.00
N THR A 99 12.41 -2.63 -7.89
CA THR A 99 13.38 -2.79 -6.83
C THR A 99 13.28 -4.16 -6.18
N LEU A 100 12.10 -4.62 -5.78
CA LEU A 100 11.98 -5.96 -5.18
C LEU A 100 12.16 -7.08 -6.20
N GLY A 101 11.66 -6.90 -7.43
CA GLY A 101 11.64 -7.95 -8.45
C GLY A 101 10.25 -8.42 -8.87
N LEU A 102 9.17 -7.80 -8.38
CA LEU A 102 7.78 -8.16 -8.74
C LEU A 102 7.24 -7.43 -9.98
N GLY A 103 8.00 -6.50 -10.57
CA GLY A 103 7.60 -5.67 -11.70
C GLY A 103 7.74 -4.17 -11.42
N LYS A 104 7.56 -3.35 -12.45
CA LYS A 104 7.50 -1.88 -12.31
C LYS A 104 6.09 -1.47 -11.89
N ASN A 105 5.98 -0.36 -11.17
CA ASN A 105 4.71 0.21 -10.69
C ASN A 105 3.90 -0.74 -9.80
N VAL A 106 4.56 -1.63 -9.06
CA VAL A 106 3.88 -2.53 -8.13
C VAL A 106 3.61 -1.81 -6.81
N PRO A 107 2.35 -1.60 -6.40
CA PRO A 107 2.04 -1.02 -5.10
C PRO A 107 2.24 -2.05 -3.99
N PHE A 108 2.86 -1.63 -2.89
CA PHE A 108 3.04 -2.37 -1.66
C PHE A 108 2.31 -1.67 -0.53
N PHE A 109 1.56 -2.45 0.25
CA PHE A 109 0.78 -1.98 1.39
C PHE A 109 1.40 -2.50 2.68
N THR A 110 1.63 -1.58 3.63
CA THR A 110 2.19 -1.90 4.95
C THR A 110 1.07 -2.40 5.86
N THR A 111 0.68 -3.66 5.69
CA THR A 111 -0.47 -4.27 6.38
C THR A 111 -0.11 -4.72 7.78
N ASN A 112 -0.74 -4.07 8.75
CA ASN A 112 -0.51 -4.28 10.17
C ASN A 112 -1.34 -5.43 10.74
N GLY A 113 -2.56 -5.63 10.24
CA GLY A 113 -3.43 -6.72 10.71
C GLY A 113 -2.91 -8.10 10.34
N SER A 114 -2.20 -8.22 9.22
CA SER A 114 -1.57 -9.45 8.74
C SER A 114 -0.07 -9.52 9.01
N GLU A 115 0.53 -8.50 9.63
CA GLU A 115 1.98 -8.31 9.80
C GLU A 115 2.76 -8.76 8.55
N SER A 116 2.46 -8.09 7.45
CA SER A 116 2.98 -8.42 6.13
C SER A 116 3.14 -7.20 5.24
N LEU A 117 3.89 -7.36 4.15
CA LEU A 117 3.91 -6.44 3.03
C LEU A 117 3.05 -7.04 1.91
N MET A 118 1.92 -6.42 1.59
CA MET A 118 1.04 -6.89 0.52
C MET A 118 1.32 -6.15 -0.78
N ALA A 119 1.78 -6.86 -1.80
CA ALA A 119 1.93 -6.30 -3.15
C ALA A 119 0.68 -6.57 -3.99
N VAL A 120 0.33 -5.68 -4.92
CA VAL A 120 -0.65 -5.98 -5.98
C VAL A 120 0.08 -6.20 -7.30
N VAL A 121 0.11 -7.43 -7.78
CA VAL A 121 0.74 -7.82 -9.05
C VAL A 121 -0.36 -8.34 -9.97
N ASP A 122 -0.53 -7.70 -11.13
CA ASP A 122 -1.56 -8.06 -12.11
C ASP A 122 -2.98 -8.20 -11.50
N GLY A 123 -3.32 -7.28 -10.59
CA GLY A 123 -4.61 -7.26 -9.90
C GLY A 123 -4.78 -8.31 -8.79
N LYS A 124 -3.74 -9.10 -8.50
CA LYS A 124 -3.74 -10.12 -7.45
C LYS A 124 -2.86 -9.71 -6.27
N ILE A 125 -3.28 -10.06 -5.07
CA ILE A 125 -2.51 -9.82 -3.85
C ILE A 125 -1.41 -10.89 -3.73
N VAL A 126 -0.17 -10.44 -3.57
CA VAL A 126 0.97 -11.25 -3.14
C VAL A 126 1.29 -10.84 -1.70
N ASP A 127 1.07 -11.76 -0.76
CA ASP A 127 1.22 -11.50 0.68
C ASP A 127 2.60 -11.95 1.19
N ILE A 128 3.48 -10.99 1.47
CA ILE A 128 4.83 -11.25 1.98
C ILE A 128 4.79 -11.19 3.50
N ARG A 129 4.47 -12.32 4.13
CA ARG A 129 4.36 -12.45 5.58
C ARG A 129 5.72 -12.30 6.27
N VAL A 130 5.79 -11.49 7.31
CA VAL A 130 6.95 -11.36 8.19
C VAL A 130 6.57 -11.92 9.57
N PRO A 131 6.73 -13.24 9.79
CA PRO A 131 6.19 -13.89 10.97
C PRO A 131 7.01 -13.65 12.24
N TYR A 132 8.29 -13.28 12.12
CA TYR A 132 9.19 -13.10 13.25
C TYR A 132 10.15 -11.91 13.10
N PRO A 133 10.52 -11.27 14.21
CA PRO A 133 9.85 -11.38 15.52
C PRO A 133 8.41 -10.84 15.43
N THR A 134 7.52 -11.38 16.24
CA THR A 134 6.09 -11.00 16.20
C THR A 134 5.89 -9.51 16.50
N GLY A 135 4.80 -8.94 15.97
CA GLY A 135 4.50 -7.51 16.06
C GLY A 135 5.14 -6.69 14.94
N PHE A 136 5.13 -7.21 13.71
CA PHE A 136 5.58 -6.48 12.52
C PHE A 136 4.53 -5.44 12.08
N PHE A 137 4.58 -4.27 12.73
CA PHE A 137 3.71 -3.14 12.47
C PHE A 137 4.43 -2.05 11.68
N THR A 138 4.60 -2.26 10.38
CA THR A 138 5.30 -1.27 9.54
C THR A 138 4.41 -0.09 9.16
N LYS A 139 5.04 1.08 9.05
CA LYS A 139 4.40 2.34 8.66
C LYS A 139 5.00 2.97 7.41
N LEU A 140 6.07 2.37 6.88
CA LEU A 140 6.85 2.90 5.78
C LEU A 140 7.66 1.77 5.14
N LEU A 141 7.87 1.87 3.85
CA LEU A 141 8.60 0.91 3.04
C LEU A 141 9.24 1.70 1.92
N ASP A 142 10.52 1.46 1.66
CA ASP A 142 11.20 2.04 0.51
C ASP A 142 12.15 1.03 -0.12
N GLY A 143 12.36 1.20 -1.42
CA GLY A 143 13.30 0.42 -2.20
C GLY A 143 14.64 1.14 -2.38
N ARG A 144 15.73 0.39 -2.39
CA ARG A 144 17.05 0.87 -2.83
C ARG A 144 17.72 -0.15 -3.76
N ILE A 145 18.37 0.38 -4.80
CA ILE A 145 19.21 -0.39 -5.73
C ILE A 145 20.64 0.06 -5.49
N ASP A 146 21.41 -0.78 -4.81
CA ASP A 146 22.83 -0.55 -4.48
C ASP A 146 23.73 -0.88 -5.66
N ASP A 147 23.45 -1.96 -6.39
CA ASP A 147 24.15 -2.34 -7.63
C ASP A 147 23.17 -2.96 -8.65
N PRO A 148 22.87 -2.28 -9.77
CA PRO A 148 21.97 -2.81 -10.79
C PRO A 148 22.51 -4.06 -11.49
N LYS A 149 23.83 -4.33 -11.41
CA LYS A 149 24.48 -5.50 -12.04
C LYS A 149 24.52 -6.73 -11.13
N ALA A 150 24.31 -6.57 -9.82
CA ALA A 150 24.34 -7.67 -8.85
C ALA A 150 23.00 -8.44 -8.74
N GLY A 151 22.07 -8.23 -9.68
CA GLY A 151 20.80 -8.96 -9.73
C GLY A 151 19.94 -8.69 -8.49
N TRP A 152 19.38 -9.76 -7.90
CA TRP A 152 18.51 -9.65 -6.72
C TRP A 152 19.26 -9.25 -5.45
N LYS A 153 20.58 -9.48 -5.38
CA LYS A 153 21.41 -9.14 -4.22
C LYS A 153 21.72 -7.67 -4.10
N GLY A 154 21.85 -6.97 -5.24
CA GLY A 154 22.16 -5.55 -5.30
C GLY A 154 20.97 -4.64 -5.06
N LYS A 155 19.81 -5.18 -4.67
CA LYS A 155 18.58 -4.43 -4.46
C LYS A 155 17.74 -5.07 -3.37
N GLY A 156 16.85 -4.29 -2.80
CA GLY A 156 15.95 -4.77 -1.76
C GLY A 156 14.93 -3.74 -1.36
N LEU A 157 14.09 -4.12 -0.42
CA LEU A 157 13.22 -3.19 0.29
C LEU A 157 13.71 -3.06 1.73
N TRP A 158 13.62 -1.85 2.25
CA TRP A 158 13.90 -1.53 3.63
C TRP A 158 12.62 -1.04 4.28
N THR A 159 12.37 -1.58 5.46
CA THR A 159 11.22 -1.21 6.28
C THR A 159 11.60 -1.36 7.74
N MET A 160 10.69 -1.04 8.64
CA MET A 160 10.94 -1.01 10.07
C MET A 160 9.70 -1.45 10.83
N SER A 161 9.88 -1.87 12.07
CA SER A 161 8.74 -1.91 12.99
C SER A 161 8.43 -0.48 13.43
N GLY A 162 7.29 0.03 12.99
CA GLY A 162 6.77 1.37 13.31
C GLY A 162 5.97 1.44 14.62
N THR A 163 6.03 0.40 15.45
CA THR A 163 5.44 0.42 16.79
C THR A 163 6.24 1.34 17.71
N ARG A 164 5.54 2.15 18.50
CA ARG A 164 6.14 2.98 19.56
C ARG A 164 6.29 2.23 20.88
N ALA A 165 5.70 1.04 20.96
CA ALA A 165 5.70 0.21 22.14
C ALA A 165 6.36 -1.14 21.84
N VAL A 166 7.63 -1.09 21.42
CA VAL A 166 8.43 -2.29 21.09
C VAL A 166 8.53 -3.28 22.26
N PHE A 167 8.35 -2.80 23.49
CA PHE A 167 8.34 -3.60 24.71
C PHE A 167 7.09 -4.48 24.89
N HIS A 168 6.05 -4.28 24.07
CA HIS A 168 4.88 -5.19 24.00
C HIS A 168 5.06 -6.32 22.98
N ASN A 169 6.13 -6.29 22.16
CA ASN A 169 6.42 -7.36 21.21
C ASN A 169 7.29 -8.45 21.85
N GLU A 170 7.52 -9.52 21.09
CA GLU A 170 8.49 -10.56 21.42
C GLU A 170 9.85 -9.97 21.85
N GLY A 171 10.36 -10.44 23.00
CA GLY A 171 11.56 -9.91 23.65
C GLY A 171 11.29 -8.89 24.77
N GLY A 172 10.05 -8.40 24.93
CA GLY A 172 9.66 -7.57 26.06
C GLY A 172 10.48 -6.28 26.20
N THR A 173 10.77 -5.86 27.42
CA THR A 173 11.53 -4.61 27.71
C THR A 173 12.97 -4.61 27.19
N ALA A 174 13.55 -5.77 26.85
CA ALA A 174 14.85 -5.86 26.20
C ALA A 174 14.80 -5.60 24.68
N ASN A 175 13.60 -5.52 24.11
CA ASN A 175 13.41 -5.34 22.68
C ASN A 175 13.77 -3.90 22.23
N SER A 176 14.23 -3.79 20.99
CA SER A 176 14.60 -2.51 20.35
C SER A 176 13.93 -2.37 18.98
N PRO A 177 13.79 -1.13 18.47
CA PRO A 177 13.34 -0.91 17.10
C PRO A 177 14.20 -1.69 16.10
N LYS A 178 13.56 -2.25 15.07
CA LYS A 178 14.22 -3.07 14.05
C LYS A 178 14.02 -2.48 12.67
N VAL A 179 15.07 -2.58 11.86
CA VAL A 179 15.02 -2.40 10.40
C VAL A 179 15.04 -3.79 9.77
N TYR A 180 14.17 -3.98 8.78
CA TYR A 180 14.04 -5.21 8.02
C TYR A 180 14.52 -4.94 6.60
N HIS A 181 15.40 -5.81 6.10
CA HIS A 181 15.83 -5.84 4.72
C HIS A 181 15.16 -7.03 4.04
N VAL A 182 14.35 -6.76 3.03
CA VAL A 182 13.59 -7.77 2.29
C VAL A 182 14.16 -7.88 0.89
N GLN A 183 14.58 -9.08 0.52
CA GLN A 183 15.05 -9.39 -0.83
C GLN A 183 14.26 -10.57 -1.37
N LEU A 184 13.98 -10.54 -2.67
CA LEU A 184 13.29 -11.63 -3.36
C LEU A 184 14.25 -12.28 -4.35
N ARG A 185 14.54 -13.57 -4.12
CA ARG A 185 15.28 -14.38 -5.08
C ARG A 185 14.41 -14.66 -6.32
N PRO A 186 14.98 -14.65 -7.53
CA PRO A 186 14.24 -14.98 -8.74
C PRO A 186 13.85 -16.47 -8.80
N ASN A 187 14.58 -17.34 -8.08
CA ASN A 187 14.25 -18.75 -7.90
C ASN A 187 14.90 -19.28 -6.59
N PRO A 188 14.49 -20.46 -6.09
CA PRO A 188 15.00 -21.02 -4.84
C PRO A 188 16.52 -21.29 -4.81
N LEU A 189 17.12 -21.54 -5.98
CA LEU A 189 18.54 -21.88 -6.14
C LEU A 189 19.40 -20.68 -6.56
N ALA A 190 18.83 -19.47 -6.60
CA ALA A 190 19.57 -18.29 -6.99
C ALA A 190 20.65 -17.99 -5.95
N GLU A 191 21.90 -18.01 -6.38
CA GLU A 191 23.05 -17.74 -5.51
C GLU A 191 23.18 -16.28 -5.17
#